data_AF-A5ZA25-F1
#
_entry.id   AF-A5ZA25-F1
#
_cell.length_a   1.000
_cell.length_b   1.000
_cell.length_c   1.000
_cell.angle_alpha   90.00
_cell.angle_beta   90.00
_cell.angle_gamma   90.00
#
_symmetry.space_group_name_H-M   'P 1'
#
loop_
_entity.id
_entity.type
_entity.pdbx_description
1 polymer ?
#
loop_
_entity_poly.entity_id
_entity_poly.type
_entity_poly.pdbx_seq_one_letter_code
_entity_poly.pdbx_strand_id
1 'polypeptide(L)'
;MRLAPRTTKSYVYYCGTFSDGVNPACSRHKIDQEDVNKAVFAQISNHMRCCIDALSVIRELNSRSSGLKKYDVYEKAITRQRRELEKVNRKFSELYGDYSEHLINESEYLTLKQQYLLKSEALKKEIDNLLISQNLYSKNYKIDEDWENLINKYLKCRKLNKELADAFVDKVQVFEGGRISVNLVYDDCLEELLQVKNKREGDLNE
;
A
#
# COMPACT_ATOMS: atom_id res chain seq x y z
N MET A 1 -20.62 20.14 -4.45
CA MET A 1 -21.58 20.91 -3.62
C MET A 1 -21.18 22.37 -3.63
N ARG A 2 -22.11 23.29 -3.35
CA ARG A 2 -21.83 24.73 -3.18
C ARG A 2 -21.98 25.11 -1.72
N LEU A 3 -21.15 26.03 -1.24
CA LEU A 3 -21.18 26.53 0.14
C LEU A 3 -21.96 27.85 0.18
N ALA A 4 -22.93 27.98 1.09
CA ALA A 4 -23.63 29.24 1.34
C ALA A 4 -23.61 29.57 2.83
N PRO A 5 -23.51 30.85 3.20
CA PRO A 5 -23.67 31.27 4.58
C PRO A 5 -25.11 31.02 5.04
N ARG A 6 -25.28 30.37 6.20
CA ARG A 6 -26.55 30.22 6.93
C ARG A 6 -26.69 31.29 8.01
N THR A 7 -25.58 31.68 8.63
CA THR A 7 -25.45 32.83 9.56
C THR A 7 -24.09 33.52 9.36
N THR A 8 -23.77 34.56 10.14
CA THR A 8 -22.44 35.22 10.11
C THR A 8 -21.27 34.29 10.47
N LYS A 9 -21.53 33.12 11.09
CA LYS A 9 -20.50 32.15 11.49
C LYS A 9 -20.80 30.69 11.13
N SER A 10 -21.90 30.40 10.43
CA SER A 10 -22.26 29.04 10.02
C SER A 10 -22.52 28.96 8.53
N TYR A 11 -22.01 27.90 7.90
CA TYR A 11 -22.18 27.65 6.48
C TYR A 11 -22.85 26.30 6.23
N VAL A 12 -23.55 26.21 5.11
CA VAL A 12 -24.29 25.03 4.66
C VAL A 12 -23.82 24.66 3.27
N TYR A 13 -23.62 23.36 3.07
CA TYR A 13 -23.46 22.82 1.73
C TYR A 13 -24.83 22.47 1.13
N TYR A 14 -25.02 22.86 -0.12
CA TYR A 14 -26.18 22.49 -0.92
C TYR A 14 -25.74 21.81 -2.21
N CYS A 15 -26.60 20.93 -2.72
CA CYS A 15 -26.33 20.25 -3.98
C CYS A 15 -26.40 21.22 -5.16
N GLY A 16 -25.27 21.40 -5.84
CA GLY A 16 -25.15 22.26 -7.03
C GLY A 16 -26.06 21.81 -8.17
N THR A 17 -26.14 20.50 -8.39
CA THR A 17 -26.92 19.87 -9.45
C THR A 17 -28.43 20.11 -9.33
N PHE A 18 -28.94 20.21 -8.09
CA PHE A 18 -30.32 20.64 -7.84
C PHE A 18 -30.48 22.16 -8.04
N SER A 19 -29.53 22.98 -7.57
CA SER A 19 -29.61 24.44 -7.71
C SER A 19 -29.50 24.93 -9.17
N ASP A 20 -28.84 24.17 -10.04
CA ASP A 20 -28.68 24.49 -11.47
C ASP A 20 -29.78 23.86 -12.35
N GLY A 21 -30.71 23.08 -11.76
CA GLY A 21 -31.83 22.47 -12.48
C GLY A 21 -31.43 21.35 -13.46
N VAL A 22 -30.21 20.80 -13.35
CA VAL A 22 -29.62 19.89 -14.35
C VAL A 22 -30.07 18.44 -14.20
N ASN A 23 -30.52 18.00 -13.01
CA ASN A 23 -30.96 16.62 -12.80
C ASN A 23 -32.16 16.51 -11.84
N PRO A 24 -33.32 15.97 -12.29
CA PRO A 24 -34.50 15.75 -11.46
C PRO A 24 -34.34 14.59 -10.45
N ALA A 25 -33.28 13.79 -10.54
CA ALA A 25 -33.01 12.68 -9.62
C ALA A 25 -32.43 13.13 -8.26
N CYS A 26 -32.21 14.42 -8.05
CA CYS A 26 -31.60 14.96 -6.84
C CYS A 26 -32.61 15.81 -6.05
N SER A 27 -32.81 15.49 -4.78
CA SER A 27 -33.66 16.26 -3.85
C SER A 27 -32.96 17.53 -3.33
N ARG A 28 -33.75 18.47 -2.78
CA ARG A 28 -33.26 19.69 -2.09
C ARG A 28 -32.67 19.33 -0.72
N HIS A 29 -31.60 18.54 -0.69
CA HIS A 29 -30.88 18.21 0.52
C HIS A 29 -29.79 19.25 0.80
N LYS A 30 -29.63 19.54 2.10
CA LYS A 30 -28.65 20.46 2.65
C LYS A 30 -27.95 19.78 3.81
N ILE A 31 -26.70 20.13 4.04
CA ILE A 31 -25.93 19.60 5.17
C ILE A 31 -25.10 20.71 5.78
N ASP A 32 -25.06 20.76 7.11
CA ASP A 32 -24.28 21.75 7.83
C ASP A 32 -22.78 21.45 7.65
N GLN A 33 -21.98 22.50 7.39
CA GLN A 33 -20.53 22.35 7.19
C GLN A 33 -19.87 21.67 8.39
N GLU A 34 -20.35 21.96 9.61
CA GLU A 34 -19.81 21.38 10.83
C GLU A 34 -20.00 19.86 10.89
N ASP A 35 -21.13 19.34 10.41
CA ASP A 35 -21.40 17.91 10.36
C ASP A 35 -20.51 17.21 9.34
N VAL A 36 -20.28 17.83 8.18
CA VAL A 36 -19.31 17.34 7.19
C VAL A 36 -17.90 17.33 7.77
N ASN A 37 -17.46 18.42 8.40
CA ASN A 37 -16.13 18.51 9.00
C ASN A 37 -15.94 17.47 10.10
N LYS A 38 -16.95 17.23 10.94
CA LYS A 38 -16.92 16.19 11.99
C LYS A 38 -16.82 14.80 11.39
N ALA A 39 -17.62 14.48 10.37
CA ALA A 39 -17.60 13.18 9.72
C ALA A 39 -16.26 12.91 9.02
N VAL A 40 -15.74 13.88 8.27
CA VAL A 40 -14.43 13.80 7.62
C VAL A 40 -13.32 13.58 8.65
N PHE A 41 -13.31 14.39 9.71
CA PHE A 41 -12.31 14.25 10.77
C PHE A 41 -12.39 12.90 11.47
N ALA A 42 -13.60 12.42 11.76
CA ALA A 42 -13.81 11.11 12.37
C ALA A 42 -13.30 9.98 11.47
N GLN A 43 -13.56 10.04 10.17
CA GLN A 43 -13.07 9.04 9.22
C GLN A 43 -11.54 9.02 9.16
N ILE A 44 -10.90 10.19 9.03
CA ILE A 44 -9.43 10.30 9.03
C ILE A 44 -8.85 9.78 10.35
N SER A 45 -9.43 10.15 11.48
CA SER A 45 -8.95 9.72 12.80
C SER A 45 -9.07 8.21 12.98
N ASN A 46 -10.18 7.62 12.53
CA ASN A 46 -10.37 6.17 12.54
C ASN A 46 -9.38 5.46 11.63
N HIS A 47 -9.15 5.98 10.42
CA HIS A 47 -8.16 5.44 9.48
C HIS A 47 -6.76 5.41 10.08
N MET A 48 -6.29 6.53 10.63
CA MET A 48 -5.00 6.62 11.32
C MET A 48 -4.90 5.62 12.48
N ARG A 49 -5.96 5.51 13.29
CA ARG A 49 -5.99 4.57 14.42
C ARG A 49 -5.92 3.12 13.95
N CYS A 50 -6.73 2.74 12.97
CA CYS A 50 -6.70 1.40 12.38
C CYS A 50 -5.32 1.06 11.82
N CYS A 51 -4.66 2.02 11.18
CA CYS A 51 -3.30 1.85 10.68
C CYS A 51 -2.30 1.57 11.81
N ILE A 52 -2.31 2.36 12.88
CA ILE A 52 -1.40 2.21 14.01
C ILE A 52 -1.65 0.89 14.75
N ASP A 53 -2.91 0.55 14.99
CA ASP A 53 -3.30 -0.69 15.64
C ASP A 53 -2.84 -1.90 14.80
N ALA A 54 -3.05 -1.87 13.48
CA ALA A 54 -2.61 -2.93 12.58
C ALA A 54 -1.08 -3.06 12.52
N LEU A 55 -0.35 -1.95 12.41
CA LEU A 55 1.12 -1.92 12.47
C LEU A 55 1.64 -2.52 13.78
N SER A 56 1.04 -2.14 14.91
CA SER A 56 1.44 -2.66 16.21
C SER A 56 1.25 -4.17 16.29
N VAL A 57 0.09 -4.68 15.86
CA VAL A 57 -0.19 -6.12 15.85
C VAL A 57 0.78 -6.86 14.93
N ILE A 58 1.00 -6.38 13.70
CA ILE A 58 1.93 -7.02 12.76
C ILE A 58 3.35 -7.09 13.34
N ARG A 59 3.86 -5.98 13.89
CA ARG A 59 5.20 -5.94 14.49
C ARG A 59 5.32 -6.88 15.69
N GLU A 60 4.28 -6.96 16.52
CA GLU A 60 4.23 -7.90 17.64
C GLU A 60 4.29 -9.35 17.13
N LEU A 61 3.43 -9.71 16.16
CA LEU A 61 3.37 -11.06 15.60
C LEU A 61 4.67 -11.46 14.89
N ASN A 62 5.27 -10.54 14.14
CA ASN A 62 6.56 -10.76 13.48
C ASN A 62 7.71 -10.94 14.49
N SER A 63 7.58 -10.35 15.68
CA SER A 63 8.59 -10.48 16.75
C SER A 63 8.50 -11.81 17.50
N ARG A 64 7.38 -12.54 17.37
CA ARG A 64 7.22 -13.89 17.95
C ARG A 64 8.08 -14.92 17.21
N SER A 65 8.24 -16.09 17.82
CA SER A 65 9.05 -17.18 17.27
C SER A 65 8.53 -17.69 15.93
N SER A 66 7.21 -17.71 15.71
CA SER A 66 6.59 -18.10 14.43
C SER A 66 6.95 -17.13 13.29
N GLY A 67 6.81 -15.83 13.53
CA GLY A 67 7.20 -14.77 12.58
C GLY A 67 8.68 -14.82 12.22
N LEU A 68 9.54 -14.99 13.23
CA LEU A 68 10.99 -15.15 13.04
C LEU A 68 11.36 -16.37 12.21
N LYS A 69 10.69 -17.51 12.44
CA LYS A 69 10.91 -18.72 11.64
C LYS A 69 10.51 -18.50 10.18
N LYS A 70 9.36 -17.87 9.91
CA LYS A 70 8.94 -17.55 8.53
C LYS A 70 9.96 -16.62 7.85
N TYR A 71 10.43 -15.59 8.55
CA TYR A 71 11.48 -14.69 8.05
C TYR A 71 12.76 -15.44 7.66
N ASP A 72 13.25 -16.36 8.51
CA ASP A 72 14.44 -17.18 8.26
C ASP A 72 14.25 -18.18 7.11
N VAL A 73 13.03 -18.72 6.93
CA VAL A 73 12.71 -19.56 5.76
C VAL A 73 12.87 -18.78 4.46
N TYR A 74 12.38 -17.54 4.41
CA TYR A 74 12.59 -16.68 3.24
C TYR A 74 14.06 -16.32 3.05
N GLU A 75 14.81 -16.02 4.11
CA GLU A 75 16.25 -15.72 4.05
C GLU A 75 17.04 -16.88 3.40
N LYS A 76 16.73 -18.11 3.81
CA LYS A 76 17.33 -19.33 3.24
C LYS A 76 16.97 -19.51 1.77
N ALA A 77 15.72 -19.24 1.39
CA ALA A 77 15.27 -19.30 0.00
C ALA A 77 15.98 -18.25 -0.87
N ILE A 78 16.07 -17.01 -0.40
CA ILE A 78 16.80 -15.91 -1.05
C ILE A 78 18.27 -16.29 -1.23
N THR A 79 18.92 -16.78 -0.18
CA THR A 79 20.33 -17.21 -0.23
C THR A 79 20.54 -18.31 -1.27
N ARG A 80 19.64 -19.30 -1.32
CA ARG A 80 19.69 -20.38 -2.32
C ARG A 80 19.57 -19.81 -3.74
N GLN A 81 18.63 -18.90 -3.96
CA GLN A 81 18.38 -18.31 -5.28
C GLN A 81 19.53 -17.41 -5.73
N ARG A 82 20.14 -16.64 -4.82
CA ARG A 82 21.35 -15.86 -5.08
C ARG A 82 22.53 -16.74 -5.48
N ARG A 83 22.72 -17.90 -4.82
CA ARG A 83 23.76 -18.87 -5.20
C ARG A 83 23.52 -19.45 -6.59
N GLU A 84 22.27 -19.75 -6.95
CA GLU A 84 21.95 -20.24 -8.29
C GLU A 84 22.19 -19.15 -9.36
N LEU A 85 21.82 -17.89 -9.06
CA LEU A 85 22.11 -16.75 -9.93
C LEU A 85 23.60 -16.57 -10.15
N GLU A 86 24.41 -16.70 -9.10
CA GLU A 86 25.87 -16.64 -9.20
C GLU A 86 26.42 -17.76 -10.10
N LYS A 87 25.92 -18.99 -9.97
CA LYS A 87 26.31 -20.11 -10.85
C LYS A 87 25.96 -19.83 -12.31
N VAL A 88 24.76 -19.30 -12.58
CA VAL A 88 24.34 -18.93 -13.94
C VAL A 88 25.24 -17.84 -14.51
N ASN A 89 25.56 -16.81 -13.72
CA ASN A 89 26.44 -15.74 -14.16
C ASN A 89 27.88 -16.21 -14.40
N ARG A 90 28.41 -17.14 -13.58
CA ARG A 90 29.73 -17.76 -13.81
C ARG A 90 29.77 -18.50 -15.15
N LYS A 91 28.79 -19.37 -15.39
CA LYS A 91 28.65 -20.09 -16.68
C LYS A 91 28.49 -19.15 -17.87
N PHE A 92 27.77 -18.04 -17.69
CA PHE A 92 27.63 -17.03 -18.73
C PHE A 92 28.95 -16.34 -19.06
N SER A 93 29.79 -16.03 -18.06
CA SER A 93 31.11 -15.44 -18.27
C SER A 93 32.08 -16.40 -18.96
N GLU A 94 32.01 -17.69 -18.63
CA GLU A 94 32.83 -18.75 -19.24
C GLU A 94 32.44 -19.02 -20.71
N LEU A 95 31.17 -18.76 -21.08
CA LEU A 95 30.61 -19.06 -22.40
C LEU A 95 31.40 -18.42 -23.58
N TYR A 96 31.99 -17.24 -23.39
CA TYR A 96 32.83 -16.64 -24.43
C TYR A 96 34.15 -17.41 -24.62
N GLY A 97 34.72 -17.92 -23.53
CA GLY A 97 35.89 -18.80 -23.57
C GLY A 97 35.60 -20.05 -24.40
N ASP A 98 34.51 -20.75 -24.10
CA ASP A 98 34.07 -21.95 -24.82
C ASP A 98 33.91 -21.70 -26.33
N TYR A 99 33.34 -20.55 -26.70
CA TYR A 99 33.22 -20.15 -28.10
C TYR A 99 34.58 -19.85 -28.75
N SER A 100 35.47 -19.14 -28.04
CA SER A 100 36.80 -18.78 -28.54
C SER A 100 37.72 -20.00 -28.71
N GLU A 101 37.52 -21.04 -27.90
CA GLU A 101 38.22 -22.33 -27.99
C GLU A 101 37.57 -23.29 -29.01
N HIS A 102 36.54 -22.82 -29.74
CA HIS A 102 35.77 -23.60 -30.71
C HIS A 102 35.11 -24.87 -30.12
N LEU A 103 34.83 -24.88 -28.82
CA LEU A 103 34.08 -25.96 -28.16
C LEU A 103 32.59 -25.90 -28.50
N ILE A 104 32.09 -24.71 -28.84
CA ILE A 104 30.73 -24.46 -29.30
C ILE A 104 30.75 -23.56 -30.55
N ASN A 105 29.74 -23.71 -31.41
CA ASN A 105 29.59 -22.86 -32.59
C ASN A 105 28.78 -21.57 -32.29
N GLU A 106 28.70 -20.67 -33.26
CA GLU A 106 28.00 -19.38 -33.11
C GLU A 106 26.52 -19.54 -32.74
N SER A 107 25.82 -20.50 -33.37
CA SER A 107 24.39 -20.73 -33.12
C SER A 107 24.14 -21.27 -31.70
N GLU A 108 25.01 -22.15 -31.21
CA GLU A 108 25.00 -22.68 -29.85
C GLU A 108 25.32 -21.58 -28.84
N TYR A 109 26.34 -20.75 -29.12
CA TYR A 109 26.71 -19.61 -28.30
C TYR A 109 25.53 -18.64 -28.14
N LEU A 110 24.89 -18.22 -29.24
CA LEU A 110 23.75 -17.29 -29.19
C LEU A 110 22.58 -17.88 -28.41
N THR A 111 22.29 -19.17 -28.60
CA THR A 111 21.22 -19.88 -27.89
C THR A 111 21.49 -19.95 -26.38
N LEU A 112 22.70 -20.38 -25.99
CA LEU A 112 23.11 -20.48 -24.59
C LEU A 112 23.16 -19.10 -23.92
N LYS A 113 23.66 -18.09 -24.62
CA LYS A 113 23.67 -16.69 -24.17
C LYS A 113 22.25 -16.24 -23.83
N GLN A 114 21.30 -16.47 -24.73
CA GLN A 114 19.90 -16.10 -24.50
C GLN A 114 19.29 -16.87 -23.32
N GLN A 115 19.54 -18.18 -23.22
CA GLN A 115 19.04 -19.02 -22.11
C GLN A 115 19.56 -18.54 -20.76
N TYR A 116 20.85 -18.22 -20.64
CA TYR A 116 21.42 -17.71 -19.40
C TYR A 116 20.88 -16.33 -19.03
N LEU A 117 20.68 -15.44 -20.00
CA LEU A 117 20.07 -14.12 -19.75
C LEU A 117 18.64 -14.26 -19.22
N LEU A 118 17.81 -15.07 -19.88
CA LEU A 118 16.44 -15.35 -19.44
C LEU A 118 16.39 -15.99 -18.05
N LYS A 119 17.26 -16.98 -17.81
CA LYS A 119 17.36 -17.63 -16.50
C LYS A 119 17.80 -16.64 -15.42
N SER A 120 18.80 -15.81 -15.70
CA SER A 120 19.29 -14.77 -14.77
C SER A 120 18.18 -13.78 -14.42
N GLU A 121 17.41 -13.33 -15.41
CA GLU A 121 16.27 -12.43 -15.19
C GLU A 121 15.16 -13.08 -14.35
N ALA A 122 14.81 -14.33 -14.64
CA ALA A 122 13.81 -15.08 -13.87
C ALA A 122 14.25 -15.27 -12.41
N LEU A 123 15.52 -15.63 -12.18
CA LEU A 123 16.08 -15.77 -10.83
C LEU A 123 16.05 -14.45 -10.06
N LYS A 124 16.36 -13.32 -10.72
CA LYS A 124 16.29 -11.97 -10.11
C LYS A 124 14.86 -11.61 -9.70
N LYS A 125 13.88 -11.79 -10.59
CA LYS A 125 12.46 -11.54 -10.28
C LYS A 125 11.99 -12.37 -9.08
N GLU A 126 12.40 -13.63 -9.00
CA GLU A 126 12.07 -14.49 -7.87
C GLU A 126 12.72 -14.01 -6.56
N ILE A 127 13.99 -13.56 -6.61
CA ILE A 127 14.66 -12.96 -5.46
C ILE A 127 13.88 -11.73 -4.98
N ASP A 128 13.46 -10.85 -5.89
CA ASP A 128 12.71 -9.64 -5.56
C ASP A 128 11.37 -9.99 -4.89
N ASN A 129 10.63 -10.96 -5.43
CA ASN A 129 9.38 -11.45 -4.84
C ASN A 129 9.58 -12.04 -3.43
N LEU A 130 10.66 -12.81 -3.24
CA LEU A 130 11.01 -13.37 -1.93
C LEU A 130 11.41 -12.27 -0.94
N LEU A 131 12.12 -11.24 -1.37
CA LEU A 131 12.48 -10.09 -0.54
C LEU A 131 11.25 -9.30 -0.10
N ILE A 132 10.31 -9.06 -1.01
CA ILE A 132 9.02 -8.43 -0.68
C ILE A 132 8.31 -9.27 0.38
N SER A 133 8.18 -10.58 0.14
CA SER A 133 7.51 -11.51 1.07
C SER A 133 8.20 -11.56 2.44
N GLN A 134 9.53 -11.57 2.46
CA GLN A 134 10.33 -11.56 3.68
C GLN A 134 10.13 -10.26 4.48
N ASN A 135 10.12 -9.10 3.81
CA ASN A 135 9.94 -7.81 4.45
C ASN A 135 8.60 -7.72 5.19
N LEU A 136 7.56 -8.38 4.68
CA LEU A 136 6.28 -8.47 5.40
C LEU A 136 6.35 -9.21 6.75
N TYR A 137 7.40 -10.01 6.99
CA TYR A 137 7.70 -10.67 8.27
C TYR A 137 8.80 -9.95 9.07
N SER A 138 9.23 -8.76 8.64
CA SER A 138 10.20 -7.95 9.37
C SER A 138 9.67 -7.54 10.73
N LYS A 139 10.52 -7.64 11.77
CA LYS A 139 10.23 -7.09 13.10
C LYS A 139 9.96 -5.59 13.08
N ASN A 140 10.66 -4.89 12.18
CA ASN A 140 10.53 -3.47 11.96
C ASN A 140 9.65 -3.22 10.73
N TYR A 141 8.55 -3.97 10.57
CA TYR A 141 7.63 -3.78 9.45
C TYR A 141 7.21 -2.31 9.36
N LYS A 142 7.30 -1.75 8.15
CA LYS A 142 6.95 -0.36 7.85
C LYS A 142 5.96 -0.34 6.70
N ILE A 143 5.07 0.64 6.75
CA ILE A 143 4.25 1.06 5.63
C ILE A 143 5.04 2.08 4.80
N ASP A 144 4.41 2.59 3.76
CA ASP A 144 4.90 3.73 3.00
C ASP A 144 5.33 4.89 3.90
N GLU A 145 6.49 5.48 3.61
CA GLU A 145 7.14 6.48 4.46
C GLU A 145 6.35 7.80 4.47
N ASP A 146 5.81 8.22 3.32
CA ASP A 146 5.00 9.43 3.23
C ASP A 146 3.70 9.27 4.01
N TRP A 147 3.07 8.10 3.90
CA TRP A 147 1.88 7.77 4.68
C TRP A 147 2.16 7.73 6.20
N GLU A 148 3.24 7.09 6.64
CA GLU A 148 3.65 7.07 8.05
C GLU A 148 3.94 8.48 8.58
N ASN A 149 4.61 9.31 7.78
CA ASN A 149 4.90 10.71 8.12
C ASN A 149 3.63 11.55 8.26
N LEU A 150 2.66 11.38 7.37
CA LEU A 150 1.36 12.06 7.44
C LEU A 150 0.58 11.66 8.70
N ILE A 151 0.53 10.37 9.03
CA ILE A 151 -0.11 9.87 10.26
C ILE A 151 0.58 10.50 11.48
N ASN A 152 1.91 10.42 11.57
CA ASN A 152 2.66 10.95 12.70
C ASN A 152 2.52 12.46 12.87
N LYS A 153 2.46 13.21 11.75
CA LYS A 153 2.28 14.67 11.75
C LYS A 153 0.92 15.07 12.32
N TYR A 154 -0.15 14.35 11.95
CA TYR A 154 -1.51 14.76 12.26
C TYR A 154 -2.19 13.98 13.40
N LEU A 155 -1.52 12.97 13.98
CA LEU A 155 -2.03 12.15 15.09
C LEU A 155 -2.58 12.95 16.27
N LYS A 156 -1.91 14.07 16.62
CA LYS A 156 -2.26 14.91 17.78
C LYS A 156 -3.29 15.99 17.45
N CYS A 157 -3.72 16.08 16.19
CA CYS A 157 -4.68 17.08 15.78
C CYS A 157 -6.04 16.78 16.40
N ARG A 158 -6.74 17.82 16.89
CA ARG A 158 -8.04 17.68 17.58
C ARG A 158 -9.23 18.16 16.74
N LYS A 159 -8.96 18.75 15.59
CA LYS A 159 -9.96 19.32 14.68
C LYS A 159 -9.47 19.20 13.24
N LEU A 160 -10.42 19.14 12.32
CA LEU A 160 -10.11 19.24 10.89
C LEU A 160 -9.49 20.61 10.58
N ASN A 161 -8.32 20.61 9.94
CA ASN A 161 -7.78 21.79 9.29
C ASN A 161 -7.67 21.52 7.78
N LYS A 162 -7.47 22.58 7.01
CA LYS A 162 -7.42 22.48 5.55
C LYS A 162 -6.30 21.54 5.08
N GLU A 163 -5.11 21.64 5.66
CA GLU A 163 -3.98 20.79 5.30
C GLU A 163 -4.24 19.30 5.53
N LEU A 164 -4.87 18.93 6.65
CA LEU A 164 -5.23 17.56 6.97
C LEU A 164 -6.26 17.01 5.97
N ALA A 165 -7.26 17.82 5.64
CA ALA A 165 -8.25 17.44 4.64
C ALA A 165 -7.61 17.27 3.26
N ASP A 166 -6.79 18.24 2.82
CA ASP A 166 -6.11 18.20 1.52
C ASP A 166 -5.13 17.02 1.40
N ALA A 167 -4.56 16.56 2.52
CA ALA A 167 -3.61 15.45 2.53
C ALA A 167 -4.26 14.05 2.57
N PHE A 168 -5.40 13.90 3.25
CA PHE A 168 -6.02 12.58 3.47
C PHE A 168 -7.27 12.34 2.63
N VAL A 169 -8.00 13.37 2.24
CA VAL A 169 -9.32 13.23 1.61
C VAL A 169 -9.16 13.23 0.10
N ASP A 170 -9.60 12.15 -0.54
CA ASP A 170 -9.76 12.11 -1.99
C ASP A 170 -11.14 12.68 -2.37
N LYS A 171 -12.20 12.14 -1.76
CA LYS A 171 -13.56 12.51 -2.13
C LYS A 171 -14.51 12.47 -0.94
N VAL A 172 -15.36 13.51 -0.85
CA VAL A 172 -16.50 13.52 0.07
C VAL A 172 -17.78 13.48 -0.74
N GLN A 173 -18.59 12.46 -0.51
CA GLN A 173 -19.91 12.30 -1.12
C GLN A 173 -20.97 12.46 -0.05
N VAL A 174 -21.99 13.26 -0.34
CA VAL A 174 -23.15 13.42 0.52
C VAL A 174 -24.36 12.91 -0.27
N PHE A 175 -25.06 11.95 0.31
CA PHE A 175 -26.23 11.31 -0.27
C PHE A 175 -27.52 11.94 0.28
N GLU A 176 -28.63 11.59 -0.34
CA GLU A 176 -29.95 11.95 0.14
C GLU A 176 -30.17 11.41 1.56
N GLY A 177 -30.84 12.19 2.42
CA GLY A 177 -31.01 11.85 3.83
C GLY A 177 -29.82 12.21 4.73
N GLY A 178 -28.79 12.89 4.21
CA GLY A 178 -27.68 13.41 5.02
C GLY A 178 -26.59 12.39 5.33
N ARG A 179 -26.60 11.23 4.67
CA ARG A 179 -25.51 10.25 4.77
C ARG A 179 -24.25 10.80 4.09
N ILE A 180 -23.12 10.74 4.79
CA ILE A 180 -21.82 11.19 4.29
C ILE A 180 -20.94 9.96 4.08
N SER A 181 -20.31 9.87 2.91
CA SER A 181 -19.21 8.94 2.64
C SER A 181 -17.96 9.75 2.37
N VAL A 182 -16.87 9.33 3.00
CA VAL A 182 -15.56 9.98 2.88
C VAL A 182 -14.60 8.92 2.41
N ASN A 183 -14.04 9.12 1.23
CA ASN A 183 -13.01 8.30 0.64
C ASN A 183 -11.67 9.00 0.87
N LEU A 184 -10.71 8.26 1.39
CA LEU A 184 -9.38 8.75 1.69
C LEU A 184 -8.39 8.27 0.64
N VAL A 185 -7.35 9.07 0.41
CA VAL A 185 -6.27 8.79 -0.55
C VAL A 185 -5.59 7.45 -0.24
N TYR A 186 -5.51 7.08 1.04
CA TYR A 186 -4.82 5.89 1.53
C TYR A 186 -5.77 4.77 1.99
N ASP A 187 -7.04 4.76 1.55
CA ASP A 187 -7.97 3.68 1.91
C ASP A 187 -7.46 2.32 1.38
N ASP A 188 -7.03 2.25 0.12
CA ASP A 188 -6.46 1.03 -0.49
C ASP A 188 -5.23 0.52 0.30
N CYS A 189 -4.34 1.44 0.69
CA CYS A 189 -3.16 1.10 1.50
C CYS A 189 -3.53 0.54 2.88
N LEU A 190 -4.60 1.07 3.50
CA LEU A 190 -5.10 0.54 4.77
C LEU A 190 -5.72 -0.85 4.58
N GLU A 191 -6.47 -1.08 3.51
CA GLU A 191 -7.01 -2.40 3.20
C GLU A 191 -5.89 -3.44 3.03
N GLU A 192 -4.84 -3.12 2.27
CA GLU A 192 -3.67 -3.99 2.12
C GLU A 192 -3.00 -4.28 3.47
N LEU A 193 -2.82 -3.26 4.31
CA LEU A 193 -2.26 -3.43 5.65
C LEU A 193 -3.12 -4.35 6.53
N LEU A 194 -4.45 -4.24 6.45
CA LEU A 194 -5.37 -5.10 7.19
C LEU A 194 -5.35 -6.54 6.65
N GLN A 195 -5.22 -6.75 5.34
CA GLN A 195 -5.02 -8.07 4.77
C GLN A 195 -3.71 -8.70 5.26
N VAL A 196 -2.64 -7.90 5.33
CA VAL A 196 -1.36 -8.33 5.90
C VAL A 196 -1.60 -8.78 7.35
N LYS A 197 -2.22 -7.94 8.19
CA LYS A 197 -2.54 -8.27 9.58
C LYS A 197 -3.33 -9.58 9.70
N ASN A 198 -4.44 -9.71 8.97
CA ASN A 198 -5.31 -10.90 9.03
C ASN A 198 -4.56 -12.18 8.66
N LYS A 199 -3.68 -12.13 7.67
CA LYS A 199 -2.83 -13.28 7.29
C LYS A 199 -1.88 -13.67 8.43
N ARG A 200 -1.34 -12.72 9.21
CA ARG A 200 -0.43 -13.02 10.33
C ARG A 200 -1.18 -13.61 11.51
N GLU A 201 -2.40 -13.15 11.75
CA GLU A 201 -3.29 -13.76 12.73
C GLU A 201 -3.71 -15.18 12.32
N GLY A 202 -3.89 -15.43 11.03
CA GLY A 202 -4.11 -16.77 10.46
C GLY A 202 -2.90 -17.71 10.66
N ASP A 203 -1.69 -17.24 10.36
CA ASP A 203 -0.43 -18.00 10.52
C ASP A 203 -0.14 -18.45 11.97
N LEU A 204 -0.83 -17.90 12.98
CA LEU A 204 -0.74 -18.35 14.37
C LEU A 204 -1.60 -19.57 14.70
N ASN A 205 -2.67 -19.79 13.93
CA ASN A 205 -3.67 -20.81 14.19
C ASN A 205 -3.40 -22.11 13.41
N GLU A 206 -2.35 -22.14 12.59
CA GLU A 206 -1.80 -23.30 11.87
C GLU A 206 -0.55 -23.86 12.56
#